data_AF-A0A8E0IEC0-F1
#
_entry.id   AF-A0A8E0IEC0-F1
#
_cell.length_a   1.000
_cell.length_b   1.000
_cell.length_c   1.000
_cell.angle_alpha   90.00
_cell.angle_beta   90.00
_cell.angle_gamma   90.00
#
_symmetry.space_group_name_H-M   'P 1'
#
loop_
_entity.id
_entity.type
_entity.pdbx_description
1 polymer ?
#
loop_
_entity_poly.entity_id
_entity_poly.type
_entity_poly.pdbx_seq_one_letter_code
_entity_poly.pdbx_strand_id
1 'polypeptide(L)'
;MQQQARSMGITDFEAVKTMYAQVNTLFGDIIKVTPSSKVVGDMALFMLQNHLTPDEVLAHGEQYDFPASVVAFFKGDLGQPVGGFPKALQAKILKGQKPLTVRPGQLAKPADLKAVRAALVQAGMNEPSTEDVLSAILYPDVFNAYARKQRQIGPVTKLDSPSYFQGMRIGETVSVPIKAGKTMIIQLNAIGEADASGMKTLYFTVDGQKQEVQIRDAHQKSAGLRHQLAEPTDRNQIGAPMAGKIVSVAVKSGQEVAQGDALFVIEAMKMETTVHAPFAGTVTHLYVEAGALIKSQELLAKLQPGVTKQ
;
A
#
# COMPACT_ATOMS: atom_id res chain seq x y z
N MET A 1 -19.97 -2.65 -4.97
CA MET A 1 -20.37 -3.99 -5.43
C MET A 1 -19.90 -4.30 -6.84
N GLN A 2 -20.23 -3.51 -7.88
CA GLN A 2 -19.80 -3.82 -9.26
C GLN A 2 -18.27 -3.95 -9.43
N GLN A 3 -17.49 -3.04 -8.85
CA GLN A 3 -16.02 -3.15 -8.86
C GLN A 3 -15.51 -4.39 -8.11
N GLN A 4 -16.17 -4.77 -7.00
CA GLN A 4 -15.83 -5.94 -6.20
C GLN A 4 -16.13 -7.25 -6.97
N ALA A 5 -17.29 -7.33 -7.64
CA ALA A 5 -17.63 -8.44 -8.53
C ALA A 5 -16.57 -8.62 -9.63
N ARG A 6 -16.16 -7.52 -10.28
CA ARG A 6 -15.09 -7.54 -11.31
C ARG A 6 -13.76 -8.02 -10.75
N SER A 7 -13.36 -7.58 -9.54
CA SER A 7 -12.13 -8.06 -8.91
C SER A 7 -12.16 -9.56 -8.57
N MET A 8 -13.34 -10.16 -8.47
CA MET A 8 -13.54 -11.59 -8.23
C MET A 8 -13.79 -12.39 -9.52
N GLY A 9 -13.63 -11.76 -10.69
CA GLY A 9 -13.84 -12.42 -11.99
C GLY A 9 -15.30 -12.55 -12.41
N ILE A 10 -16.25 -11.98 -11.66
CA ILE A 10 -17.67 -12.00 -11.99
C ILE A 10 -17.97 -10.83 -12.94
N THR A 11 -18.19 -11.15 -14.22
CA THR A 11 -18.47 -10.17 -15.28
C THR A 11 -19.95 -9.90 -15.48
N ASP A 12 -20.81 -10.89 -15.20
CA ASP A 12 -22.26 -10.75 -15.28
C ASP A 12 -22.82 -10.07 -14.03
N PHE A 13 -23.11 -8.77 -14.15
CA PHE A 13 -23.69 -7.99 -13.07
C PHE A 13 -25.20 -8.20 -12.89
N GLU A 14 -25.90 -8.73 -13.90
CA GLU A 14 -27.33 -9.08 -13.77
C GLU A 14 -27.52 -10.27 -12.83
N ALA A 15 -26.63 -11.27 -12.92
CA ALA A 15 -26.56 -12.37 -11.96
C ALA A 15 -26.32 -11.86 -10.53
N VAL A 16 -25.43 -10.88 -10.34
CA VAL A 16 -25.17 -10.25 -9.03
C VAL A 16 -26.42 -9.57 -8.47
N LYS A 17 -27.15 -8.81 -9.28
CA LYS A 17 -28.39 -8.16 -8.83
C LYS A 17 -29.48 -9.17 -8.46
N THR A 18 -29.63 -10.23 -9.25
CA THR A 18 -30.59 -11.32 -8.98
C THR A 18 -30.26 -12.02 -7.67
N MET A 19 -28.99 -12.41 -7.48
CA MET A 19 -28.54 -13.05 -6.25
C MET A 19 -28.70 -12.11 -5.04
N TYR A 20 -28.41 -10.81 -5.18
CA TYR A 20 -28.62 -9.84 -4.11
C TYR A 20 -30.09 -9.77 -3.64
N ALA A 21 -31.05 -9.84 -4.57
CA ALA A 21 -32.46 -9.91 -4.24
C ALA A 21 -32.83 -11.24 -3.54
N GLN A 22 -32.31 -12.36 -4.04
CA GLN A 22 -32.54 -13.69 -3.43
C GLN A 22 -31.97 -13.77 -2.00
N VAL A 23 -30.78 -13.24 -1.76
CA VAL A 23 -30.17 -13.17 -0.43
C VAL A 23 -31.03 -12.33 0.52
N ASN A 24 -31.59 -11.22 0.05
CA ASN A 24 -32.47 -10.41 0.89
C ASN A 24 -33.68 -11.22 1.40
N THR A 25 -34.32 -11.99 0.51
CA THR A 25 -35.40 -12.89 0.89
C THR A 25 -34.91 -14.00 1.83
N LEU A 26 -33.75 -14.61 1.54
CA LEU A 26 -33.11 -15.62 2.38
C LEU A 26 -32.85 -15.12 3.81
N PHE A 27 -32.53 -13.83 3.97
CA PHE A 27 -32.27 -13.20 5.27
C PHE A 27 -33.54 -12.72 5.99
N GLY A 28 -34.73 -12.91 5.41
CA GLY A 28 -36.01 -12.50 6.02
C GLY A 28 -36.47 -11.10 5.64
N ASP A 29 -36.11 -10.62 4.45
CA ASP A 29 -36.46 -9.30 3.89
C ASP A 29 -36.03 -8.11 4.77
N ILE A 30 -34.71 -7.94 4.88
CA ILE A 30 -34.14 -6.95 5.78
C ILE A 30 -34.09 -5.55 5.14
N ILE A 31 -34.07 -4.53 6.00
CA ILE A 31 -33.76 -3.16 5.61
C ILE A 31 -32.28 -3.08 5.20
N LYS A 32 -32.00 -2.56 4.00
CA LYS A 32 -30.66 -2.53 3.40
C LYS A 32 -30.12 -1.10 3.33
N VAL A 33 -29.28 -0.75 4.30
CA VAL A 33 -28.51 0.51 4.36
C VAL A 33 -27.14 0.18 4.96
N THR A 34 -26.14 1.07 4.91
CA THR A 34 -24.87 0.79 5.58
C THR A 34 -25.09 0.54 7.08
N PRO A 35 -24.62 -0.57 7.67
CA PRO A 35 -23.81 -1.64 7.07
C PRO A 35 -24.58 -2.89 6.55
N SER A 36 -25.89 -3.04 6.80
CA SER A 36 -26.69 -4.22 6.39
C SER A 36 -26.72 -4.47 4.87
N SER A 37 -26.67 -3.43 4.03
CA SER A 37 -26.56 -3.58 2.57
C SER A 37 -25.26 -4.27 2.15
N LYS A 38 -24.15 -4.03 2.87
CA LYS A 38 -22.88 -4.74 2.66
C LYS A 38 -23.02 -6.22 3.01
N VAL A 39 -23.75 -6.57 4.06
CA VAL A 39 -23.98 -7.97 4.46
C VAL A 39 -24.64 -8.76 3.34
N VAL A 40 -25.73 -8.24 2.76
CA VAL A 40 -26.43 -8.86 1.62
C VAL A 40 -25.50 -8.94 0.41
N GLY A 41 -24.70 -7.90 0.18
CA GLY A 41 -23.74 -7.84 -0.93
C GLY A 41 -22.64 -8.88 -0.85
N ASP A 42 -22.00 -9.00 0.31
CA ASP A 42 -20.92 -9.96 0.53
C ASP A 42 -21.46 -11.40 0.42
N MET A 43 -22.66 -11.67 0.94
CA MET A 43 -23.31 -12.99 0.78
C MET A 43 -23.64 -13.30 -0.68
N ALA A 44 -24.15 -12.33 -1.44
CA ALA A 44 -24.50 -12.55 -2.84
C ALA A 44 -23.26 -12.87 -3.69
N LEU A 45 -22.16 -12.15 -3.47
CA LEU A 45 -20.89 -12.42 -4.14
C LEU A 45 -20.31 -13.78 -3.72
N PHE A 46 -20.41 -14.12 -2.43
CA PHE A 46 -20.00 -15.43 -1.91
C PHE A 46 -20.77 -16.58 -2.58
N MET A 47 -22.10 -16.46 -2.66
CA MET A 47 -22.94 -17.48 -3.29
C MET A 47 -22.60 -17.65 -4.77
N LEU A 48 -22.42 -16.55 -5.51
CA LEU A 48 -22.04 -16.63 -6.93
C LEU A 48 -20.66 -17.24 -7.14
N GLN A 49 -19.68 -16.89 -6.32
CA GLN A 49 -18.32 -17.43 -6.42
C GLN A 49 -18.28 -18.94 -6.13
N ASN A 50 -19.15 -19.43 -5.25
CA ASN A 50 -19.22 -20.83 -4.86
C ASN A 50 -20.34 -21.60 -5.58
N HIS A 51 -20.96 -20.99 -6.60
CA HIS A 51 -22.07 -21.57 -7.37
C HIS A 51 -23.25 -22.06 -6.51
N LEU A 52 -23.56 -21.33 -5.43
CA LEU A 52 -24.58 -21.70 -4.46
C LEU A 52 -25.94 -21.06 -4.76
N THR A 53 -26.98 -21.86 -4.57
CA THR A 53 -28.39 -21.43 -4.54
C THR A 53 -28.86 -21.19 -3.09
N PRO A 54 -29.94 -20.42 -2.86
CA PRO A 54 -30.50 -20.23 -1.52
C PRO A 54 -30.88 -21.55 -0.83
N ASP A 55 -31.41 -22.51 -1.59
CA ASP A 55 -31.81 -23.82 -1.06
C ASP A 55 -30.60 -24.65 -0.62
N GLU A 56 -29.49 -24.62 -1.36
CA GLU A 56 -28.23 -25.26 -0.95
C GLU A 56 -27.67 -24.65 0.33
N VAL A 57 -27.74 -23.31 0.49
CA VAL A 57 -27.32 -22.64 1.72
C VAL A 57 -28.19 -23.07 2.90
N LEU A 58 -29.50 -23.23 2.70
CA LEU A 58 -30.41 -23.71 3.75
C LEU A 58 -30.17 -25.20 4.07
N ALA A 59 -29.91 -26.03 3.08
CA ALA A 59 -29.67 -27.46 3.25
C ALA A 59 -28.31 -27.74 3.90
N HIS A 60 -27.23 -27.17 3.35
CA HIS A 60 -25.84 -27.56 3.62
C HIS A 60 -24.95 -26.41 4.11
N GLY A 61 -25.54 -25.31 4.58
CA GLY A 61 -24.83 -24.10 5.01
C GLY A 61 -23.70 -24.32 6.03
N GLU A 62 -23.78 -25.35 6.88
CA GLU A 62 -22.75 -25.69 7.87
C GLU A 62 -21.38 -26.03 7.26
N GLN A 63 -21.34 -26.45 5.99
CA GLN A 63 -20.13 -26.83 5.27
C GLN A 63 -19.30 -25.63 4.80
N TYR A 64 -19.89 -24.44 4.80
CA TYR A 64 -19.31 -23.24 4.21
C TYR A 64 -18.80 -22.27 5.27
N ASP A 65 -17.71 -21.57 4.96
CA ASP A 65 -17.22 -20.46 5.77
C ASP A 65 -17.73 -19.14 5.21
N PHE A 66 -18.79 -18.64 5.83
CA PHE A 66 -19.47 -17.43 5.38
C PHE A 66 -18.63 -16.16 5.58
N PRO A 67 -18.87 -15.11 4.78
CA PRO A 67 -18.20 -13.83 4.95
C PRO A 67 -18.36 -13.27 6.37
N ALA A 68 -17.29 -12.64 6.90
CA ALA A 68 -17.27 -12.12 8.26
C ALA A 68 -18.42 -11.14 8.56
N SER A 69 -18.84 -10.35 7.57
CA SER A 69 -19.99 -9.43 7.69
C SER A 69 -21.32 -10.16 7.91
N VAL A 70 -21.51 -11.32 7.26
CA VAL A 70 -22.68 -12.19 7.42
C VAL A 70 -22.68 -12.82 8.80
N VAL A 71 -21.55 -13.39 9.23
CA VAL A 71 -21.41 -13.96 10.58
C VAL A 71 -21.68 -12.90 11.65
N ALA A 72 -21.09 -11.70 11.55
CA ALA A 72 -21.32 -10.60 12.48
C ALA A 72 -22.79 -10.14 12.51
N PHE A 73 -23.44 -10.07 11.34
CA PHE A 73 -24.87 -9.76 11.26
C PHE A 73 -25.73 -10.80 11.99
N PHE A 74 -25.56 -12.08 11.68
CA PHE A 74 -26.33 -13.16 12.32
C PHE A 74 -25.97 -13.35 13.80
N LYS A 75 -24.79 -12.90 14.23
CA LYS A 75 -24.41 -12.83 15.65
C LYS A 75 -25.13 -11.70 16.37
N GLY A 76 -25.74 -10.75 15.66
CA GLY A 76 -26.44 -9.61 16.23
C GLY A 76 -25.56 -8.40 16.49
N ASP A 77 -24.32 -8.36 15.99
CA ASP A 77 -23.37 -7.24 16.19
C ASP A 77 -23.87 -5.94 15.53
N LEU A 78 -24.79 -6.05 14.57
CA LEU A 78 -25.43 -4.94 13.86
C LEU A 78 -26.80 -4.57 14.47
N GLY A 79 -27.23 -5.24 15.53
CA GLY A 79 -28.56 -5.14 16.12
C GLY A 79 -29.50 -6.27 15.68
N GLN A 80 -30.80 -6.07 15.91
CA GLN A 80 -31.83 -7.06 15.61
C GLN A 80 -32.65 -6.62 14.37
N PRO A 81 -32.81 -7.48 13.35
CA PRO A 81 -33.67 -7.17 12.22
C PRO A 81 -35.15 -7.21 12.63
N VAL A 82 -35.98 -6.48 11.89
CA VAL A 82 -37.45 -6.59 12.00
C VAL A 82 -37.85 -8.04 11.71
N GLY A 83 -38.72 -8.63 12.55
CA GLY A 83 -39.12 -10.03 12.42
C GLY A 83 -38.09 -11.06 12.94
N GLY A 84 -36.90 -10.61 13.37
CA GLY A 84 -35.84 -11.49 13.86
C GLY A 84 -35.12 -12.27 12.77
N PHE A 85 -34.18 -13.12 13.17
CA PHE A 85 -33.39 -13.93 12.23
C PHE A 85 -34.09 -15.25 11.88
N PRO A 86 -33.97 -15.75 10.63
CA PRO A 86 -34.35 -17.12 10.30
C PRO A 86 -33.52 -18.13 11.10
N LYS A 87 -34.11 -18.77 12.13
CA LYS A 87 -33.38 -19.52 13.17
C LYS A 87 -32.52 -20.66 12.62
N ALA A 88 -33.01 -21.42 11.65
CA ALA A 88 -32.28 -22.53 11.05
C ALA A 88 -31.01 -22.04 10.31
N LEU A 89 -31.15 -20.95 9.56
CA LEU A 89 -30.04 -20.31 8.85
C LEU A 89 -29.03 -19.69 9.83
N GLN A 90 -29.52 -18.99 10.87
CA GLN A 90 -28.68 -18.41 11.91
C GLN A 90 -27.82 -19.49 12.60
N ALA A 91 -28.40 -20.64 12.94
CA ALA A 91 -27.65 -21.74 13.55
C ALA A 91 -26.53 -22.26 12.65
N LYS A 92 -26.79 -22.42 11.34
CA LYS A 92 -25.79 -22.86 10.35
C LYS A 92 -24.66 -21.86 10.18
N ILE A 93 -24.97 -20.57 10.10
CA ILE A 93 -23.99 -19.50 9.95
C ILE A 93 -23.11 -19.37 11.20
N LEU A 94 -23.71 -19.48 12.40
CA LEU A 94 -23.00 -19.26 13.66
C LEU A 94 -22.18 -20.46 14.14
N LYS A 95 -22.45 -21.67 13.64
CA LYS A 95 -21.72 -22.90 14.01
C LYS A 95 -21.53 -23.06 15.52
N GLY A 96 -22.59 -22.78 16.30
CA GLY A 96 -22.59 -22.87 17.77
C GLY A 96 -22.16 -21.60 18.52
N GLN A 97 -21.76 -20.53 17.83
CA GLN A 97 -21.55 -19.24 18.47
C GLN A 97 -22.87 -18.68 19.01
N LYS A 98 -22.83 -18.09 20.23
CA LYS A 98 -24.01 -17.51 20.87
C LYS A 98 -24.34 -16.15 20.25
N PRO A 99 -25.55 -15.96 19.69
CA PRO A 99 -25.98 -14.66 19.20
C PRO A 99 -26.29 -13.70 20.35
N LEU A 100 -26.13 -12.41 20.09
CA LEU A 100 -26.53 -11.32 20.95
C LEU A 100 -28.04 -11.06 20.80
N THR A 101 -28.70 -10.79 21.92
CA THR A 101 -30.12 -10.37 21.97
C THR A 101 -30.29 -8.94 22.48
N VAL A 102 -29.21 -8.33 22.97
CA VAL A 102 -29.17 -6.97 23.50
C VAL A 102 -28.57 -6.00 22.49
N ARG A 103 -28.67 -4.69 22.76
CA ARG A 103 -28.02 -3.67 21.93
C ARG A 103 -26.49 -3.83 22.02
N PRO A 104 -25.74 -4.04 20.92
CA PRO A 104 -24.30 -4.34 20.97
C PRO A 104 -23.46 -3.34 21.78
N GLY A 105 -23.79 -2.04 21.69
CA GLY A 105 -23.12 -1.00 22.46
C GLY A 105 -23.28 -1.08 23.98
N GLN A 106 -24.18 -1.93 24.52
CA GLN A 106 -24.25 -2.22 25.95
C GLN A 106 -23.11 -3.14 26.42
N LEU A 107 -22.51 -3.89 25.50
CA LEU A 107 -21.39 -4.80 25.78
C LEU A 107 -20.02 -4.13 25.59
N ALA A 108 -20.00 -2.96 24.96
CA ALA A 108 -18.79 -2.18 24.77
C ALA A 108 -18.31 -1.59 26.11
N LYS A 109 -17.00 -1.66 26.36
CA LYS A 109 -16.38 -0.97 27.50
C LYS A 109 -16.43 0.54 27.27
N PRO A 110 -16.64 1.36 28.32
CA PRO A 110 -16.51 2.81 28.22
C PRO A 110 -15.13 3.20 27.68
N ALA A 111 -15.10 4.17 26.76
CA ALA A 111 -13.85 4.70 26.24
C ALA A 111 -13.18 5.65 27.26
N ASP A 112 -11.87 5.49 27.46
CA ASP A 112 -11.09 6.39 28.32
C ASP A 112 -10.56 7.58 27.53
N LEU A 113 -11.35 8.67 27.50
CA LEU A 113 -11.02 9.91 26.82
C LEU A 113 -9.74 10.57 27.36
N LYS A 114 -9.42 10.39 28.64
CA LYS A 114 -8.22 10.98 29.25
C LYS A 114 -6.97 10.22 28.82
N ALA A 115 -7.03 8.90 28.82
CA ALA A 115 -5.95 8.06 28.34
C ALA A 115 -5.64 8.31 26.86
N VAL A 116 -6.68 8.40 26.01
CA VAL A 116 -6.50 8.70 24.58
C VAL A 116 -5.87 10.08 24.39
N ARG A 117 -6.34 11.11 25.11
CA ARG A 117 -5.75 12.45 25.08
C ARG A 117 -4.27 12.43 25.47
N ALA A 118 -3.92 11.73 26.55
CA ALA A 118 -2.53 11.60 26.99
C ALA A 118 -1.65 10.91 25.93
N ALA A 119 -2.17 9.86 25.28
CA ALA A 119 -1.47 9.17 24.19
C ALA A 119 -1.23 10.09 22.98
N LEU A 120 -2.19 10.96 22.62
CA LEU A 120 -2.01 11.93 21.55
C LEU A 120 -0.93 12.98 21.87
N VAL A 121 -0.88 13.46 23.12
CA VAL A 121 0.20 14.35 23.60
C VAL A 121 1.55 13.66 23.51
N GLN A 122 1.65 12.41 23.98
CA GLN A 122 2.89 11.61 23.88
C GLN A 122 3.31 11.37 22.43
N ALA A 123 2.34 11.23 21.52
CA ALA A 123 2.60 11.13 20.09
C ALA A 123 3.04 12.46 19.44
N GLY A 124 3.16 13.56 20.20
CA GLY A 124 3.65 14.86 19.74
C GLY A 124 2.55 15.80 19.22
N MET A 125 1.30 15.62 19.65
CA MET A 125 0.22 16.58 19.36
C MET A 125 0.11 17.61 20.49
N ASN A 126 0.23 18.88 20.15
CA ASN A 126 0.04 19.96 21.12
C ASN A 126 -1.45 20.16 21.36
N GLU A 127 -1.86 20.15 22.63
CA GLU A 127 -3.23 20.43 23.09
C GLU A 127 -4.33 19.77 22.23
N PRO A 128 -4.41 18.42 22.16
CA PRO A 128 -5.42 17.74 21.35
C PRO A 128 -6.83 18.25 21.66
N SER A 129 -7.61 18.60 20.64
CA SER A 129 -9.01 19.00 20.84
C SER A 129 -9.88 17.82 21.27
N THR A 130 -11.14 18.08 21.64
CA THR A 130 -12.10 16.98 21.88
C THR A 130 -12.37 16.21 20.59
N GLU A 131 -12.42 16.91 19.47
CA GLU A 131 -12.60 16.38 18.13
C GLU A 131 -11.44 15.45 17.73
N ASP A 132 -10.20 15.79 18.09
CA ASP A 132 -9.02 14.93 17.86
C ASP A 132 -9.13 13.62 18.63
N VAL A 133 -9.50 13.70 19.92
CA VAL A 133 -9.69 12.53 20.78
C VAL A 133 -10.80 11.63 20.24
N LEU A 134 -11.94 12.20 19.86
CA LEU A 134 -13.06 11.44 19.28
C LEU A 134 -12.69 10.84 17.92
N SER A 135 -11.96 11.58 17.08
CA SER A 135 -11.48 11.09 15.78
C SER A 135 -10.53 9.91 15.94
N ALA A 136 -9.62 9.99 16.92
CA ALA A 136 -8.71 8.90 17.26
C ALA A 136 -9.42 7.65 17.81
N ILE A 137 -10.58 7.81 18.48
CA ILE A 137 -11.41 6.69 18.95
C ILE A 137 -12.22 6.09 17.80
N LEU A 138 -12.82 6.92 16.95
CA LEU A 138 -13.69 6.46 15.87
C LEU A 138 -12.90 5.82 14.72
N TYR A 139 -11.73 6.38 14.38
CA TYR A 139 -10.90 5.91 13.27
C TYR A 139 -9.40 5.97 13.62
N PRO A 140 -8.88 5.10 14.50
CA PRO A 140 -7.51 5.18 15.01
C PRO A 140 -6.44 5.23 13.92
N ASP A 141 -6.47 4.29 12.96
CA ASP A 141 -5.45 4.19 11.91
C ASP A 141 -5.53 5.34 10.92
N VAL A 142 -6.75 5.75 10.55
CA VAL A 142 -6.99 6.87 9.63
C VAL A 142 -6.52 8.18 10.27
N PHE A 143 -6.87 8.40 11.54
CA PHE A 143 -6.44 9.58 12.28
C PHE A 143 -4.93 9.63 12.43
N ASN A 144 -4.29 8.51 12.77
CA ASN A 144 -2.83 8.44 12.88
C ASN A 144 -2.15 8.72 11.52
N ALA A 145 -2.68 8.18 10.42
CA ALA A 145 -2.17 8.47 9.09
C ALA A 145 -2.36 9.94 8.70
N TYR A 146 -3.52 10.52 9.03
CA TYR A 146 -3.83 11.93 8.84
C TYR A 146 -2.87 12.82 9.63
N ALA A 147 -2.68 12.57 10.92
CA ALA A 147 -1.80 13.33 11.80
C ALA A 147 -0.33 13.28 11.32
N ARG A 148 0.15 12.12 10.87
CA ARG A 148 1.48 11.99 10.24
C ARG A 148 1.58 12.84 8.97
N LYS A 149 0.59 12.77 8.08
CA LYS A 149 0.58 13.58 6.85
C LYS A 149 0.55 15.08 7.17
N GLN A 150 -0.29 15.52 8.09
CA GLN A 150 -0.34 16.93 8.52
C GLN A 150 1.02 17.44 9.01
N ARG A 151 1.81 16.62 9.72
CA ARG A 151 3.19 16.98 10.12
C ARG A 151 4.18 17.03 8.97
N GLN A 152 4.00 16.16 7.96
CA GLN A 152 4.91 16.06 6.82
C GLN A 152 4.69 17.14 5.76
N ILE A 153 3.42 17.43 5.43
CA ILE A 153 3.07 18.29 4.29
C ILE A 153 2.22 19.51 4.69
N GLY A 154 1.88 19.66 5.97
CA GLY A 154 1.10 20.79 6.47
C GLY A 154 -0.37 20.78 6.05
N PRO A 155 -1.07 21.91 6.26
CA PRO A 155 -2.52 22.02 6.07
C PRO A 155 -2.90 22.19 4.59
N VAL A 156 -2.89 21.09 3.86
CA VAL A 156 -3.27 21.04 2.43
C VAL A 156 -4.69 21.50 2.13
N THR A 157 -5.56 21.60 3.15
CA THR A 157 -6.93 22.14 3.02
C THR A 157 -6.97 23.62 2.67
N LYS A 158 -5.83 24.33 2.75
CA LYS A 158 -5.69 25.73 2.34
C LYS A 158 -5.42 25.89 0.84
N LEU A 159 -5.11 24.81 0.14
CA LEU A 159 -4.89 24.81 -1.31
C LEU A 159 -6.23 24.81 -2.05
N ASP A 160 -6.28 25.46 -3.21
CA ASP A 160 -7.37 25.25 -4.15
C ASP A 160 -7.32 23.82 -4.74
N SER A 161 -8.48 23.32 -5.17
CA SER A 161 -8.60 21.94 -5.65
C SER A 161 -7.67 21.62 -6.83
N PRO A 162 -7.52 22.47 -7.87
CA PRO A 162 -6.52 22.25 -8.92
C PRO A 162 -5.10 22.07 -8.38
N SER A 163 -4.63 22.99 -7.55
CA SER A 163 -3.29 22.91 -6.94
C SER A 163 -3.12 21.65 -6.09
N TYR A 164 -4.15 21.25 -5.35
CA TYR A 164 -4.12 20.03 -4.54
C TYR A 164 -4.01 18.75 -5.38
N PHE A 165 -4.76 18.65 -6.49
CA PHE A 165 -4.79 17.42 -7.30
C PHE A 165 -3.70 17.36 -8.37
N GLN A 166 -3.23 18.50 -8.88
CA GLN A 166 -2.38 18.57 -10.07
C GLN A 166 -1.06 19.31 -9.84
N GLY A 167 -0.89 19.98 -8.69
CA GLY A 167 0.27 20.83 -8.45
C GLY A 167 0.23 22.11 -9.28
N MET A 168 1.39 22.57 -9.74
CA MET A 168 1.56 23.84 -10.46
C MET A 168 2.24 23.64 -11.81
N ARG A 169 1.88 24.47 -12.80
CA ARG A 169 2.59 24.60 -14.08
C ARG A 169 3.74 25.60 -13.98
N ILE A 170 4.75 25.45 -14.84
CA ILE A 170 5.84 26.42 -14.93
C ILE A 170 5.28 27.81 -15.30
N GLY A 171 5.67 28.82 -14.54
CA GLY A 171 5.17 30.19 -14.65
C GLY A 171 3.87 30.47 -13.87
N GLU A 172 3.16 29.43 -13.40
CA GLU A 172 1.92 29.58 -12.65
C GLU A 172 2.19 30.18 -11.26
N THR A 173 1.28 31.07 -10.83
CA THR A 173 1.28 31.68 -9.50
C THR A 173 0.03 31.28 -8.75
N VAL A 174 0.20 30.70 -7.56
CA VAL A 174 -0.87 30.26 -6.66
C VAL A 174 -0.85 31.10 -5.39
N SER A 175 -2.03 31.52 -4.95
CA SER A 175 -2.22 32.28 -3.71
C SER A 175 -2.84 31.39 -2.64
N VAL A 176 -2.10 31.10 -1.56
CA VAL A 176 -2.52 30.21 -0.49
C VAL A 176 -2.87 31.01 0.78
N PRO A 177 -4.14 31.08 1.18
CA PRO A 177 -4.54 31.79 2.41
C PRO A 177 -4.11 31.00 3.65
N ILE A 178 -3.12 31.52 4.40
CA ILE A 178 -2.60 30.85 5.60
C ILE A 178 -3.50 31.14 6.80
N LYS A 179 -3.80 32.43 7.03
CA LYS A 179 -4.69 32.93 8.08
C LYS A 179 -5.32 34.25 7.65
N ALA A 180 -6.29 34.75 8.42
CA ALA A 180 -6.93 36.05 8.14
C ALA A 180 -5.86 37.15 7.95
N GLY A 181 -5.94 37.85 6.82
CA GLY A 181 -5.00 38.91 6.44
C GLY A 181 -3.60 38.43 6.01
N LYS A 182 -3.34 37.12 5.88
CA LYS A 182 -2.05 36.58 5.44
C LYS A 182 -2.23 35.54 4.33
N THR A 183 -1.80 35.90 3.13
CA THR A 183 -1.75 35.05 1.94
C THR A 183 -0.30 34.82 1.55
N MET A 184 0.06 33.58 1.26
CA MET A 184 1.36 33.20 0.71
C MET A 184 1.23 33.11 -0.81
N ILE A 185 2.08 33.82 -1.54
CA ILE A 185 2.11 33.81 -2.99
C ILE A 185 3.27 32.92 -3.44
N ILE A 186 2.95 31.85 -4.14
CA ILE A 186 3.91 30.86 -4.64
C ILE A 186 3.90 30.91 -6.16
N GLN A 187 5.05 31.12 -6.78
CA GLN A 187 5.24 30.98 -8.22
C GLN A 187 6.22 29.85 -8.50
N LEU A 188 5.87 28.93 -9.40
CA LEU A 188 6.79 27.90 -9.88
C LEU A 188 7.58 28.46 -11.06
N ASN A 189 8.88 28.69 -10.89
CA ASN A 189 9.73 29.32 -11.90
C ASN A 189 10.28 28.31 -12.90
N ALA A 190 10.75 27.16 -12.41
CA ALA A 190 11.38 26.13 -13.23
C ALA A 190 11.35 24.77 -12.53
N ILE A 191 11.41 23.71 -13.33
CA ILE A 191 11.61 22.33 -12.90
C ILE A 191 12.91 21.85 -13.53
N GLY A 192 13.90 21.50 -12.71
CA GLY A 192 15.15 20.94 -13.18
C GLY A 192 15.01 19.49 -13.66
N GLU A 193 15.98 19.05 -14.46
CA GLU A 193 16.11 17.65 -14.85
C GLU A 193 16.40 16.75 -13.63
N ALA A 194 16.01 15.48 -13.72
CA ALA A 194 16.30 14.52 -12.66
C ALA A 194 17.80 14.20 -12.64
N ASP A 195 18.39 14.22 -11.45
CA ASP A 195 19.77 13.79 -11.25
C ASP A 195 19.93 12.26 -11.33
N ALA A 196 21.15 11.77 -11.12
CA ALA A 196 21.45 10.33 -11.15
C ALA A 196 20.70 9.52 -10.07
N SER A 197 20.24 10.16 -9.00
CA SER A 197 19.46 9.55 -7.92
C SER A 197 17.94 9.63 -8.14
N GLY A 198 17.51 10.23 -9.24
CA GLY A 198 16.11 10.46 -9.58
C GLY A 198 15.48 11.64 -8.84
N MET A 199 16.29 12.55 -8.30
CA MET A 199 15.82 13.76 -7.63
C MET A 199 15.76 14.92 -8.62
N LYS A 200 14.64 15.64 -8.63
CA LYS A 200 14.44 16.89 -9.37
C LYS A 200 14.51 18.07 -8.41
N THR A 201 15.14 19.15 -8.86
CA THR A 201 15.13 20.42 -8.12
C THR A 201 14.09 21.34 -8.72
N LEU A 202 13.13 21.78 -7.92
CA LEU A 202 12.10 22.75 -8.29
C LEU A 202 12.49 24.12 -7.74
N TYR A 203 12.32 25.14 -8.58
CA TYR A 203 12.65 26.53 -8.24
C TYR A 203 11.36 27.32 -8.09
N PHE A 204 11.13 27.86 -6.89
CA PHE A 204 9.97 28.66 -6.56
C PHE A 204 10.36 30.10 -6.23
N THR A 205 9.42 31.01 -6.41
CA THR A 205 9.41 32.32 -5.72
C THR A 205 8.27 32.28 -4.71
N VAL A 206 8.57 32.42 -3.43
CA VAL A 206 7.59 32.46 -2.34
C VAL A 206 7.67 33.81 -1.65
N ASP A 207 6.60 34.59 -1.71
CA ASP A 207 6.54 35.96 -1.17
C ASP A 207 7.74 36.83 -1.59
N GLY A 208 8.16 36.70 -2.85
CA GLY A 208 9.29 37.42 -3.44
C GLY A 208 10.68 36.81 -3.17
N GLN A 209 10.77 35.76 -2.35
CA GLN A 209 12.03 35.07 -2.05
C GLN A 209 12.20 33.82 -2.89
N LYS A 210 13.39 33.63 -3.46
CA LYS A 210 13.72 32.39 -4.20
C LYS A 210 13.86 31.23 -3.24
N GLN A 211 13.22 30.11 -3.56
CA GLN A 211 13.25 28.88 -2.79
C GLN A 211 13.56 27.70 -3.72
N GLU A 212 14.33 26.75 -3.23
CA GLU A 212 14.70 25.52 -3.95
C GLU A 212 14.19 24.32 -3.16
N VAL A 213 13.48 23.42 -3.84
CA VAL A 213 12.90 22.23 -3.23
C VAL A 213 13.29 21.01 -4.06
N GLN A 214 13.90 20.01 -3.41
CA GLN A 214 14.21 18.75 -4.06
C GLN A 214 13.07 17.74 -3.84
N ILE A 215 12.62 17.10 -4.92
CA ILE A 215 11.61 16.05 -4.87
C ILE A 215 12.06 14.86 -5.71
N ARG A 216 11.77 13.64 -5.25
CA ARG A 216 11.99 12.44 -6.05
C ARG A 216 10.95 12.36 -7.16
N ASP A 217 11.40 12.10 -8.39
CA ASP A 217 10.50 11.84 -9.51
C ASP A 217 9.86 10.45 -9.34
N ALA A 218 8.54 10.41 -9.13
CA ALA A 218 7.78 9.17 -8.97
C ALA A 218 7.52 8.43 -10.30
N HIS A 219 7.66 9.10 -11.45
CA HIS A 219 7.50 8.50 -12.78
C HIS A 219 8.79 7.85 -13.28
N GLN A 220 9.94 8.28 -12.76
CA GLN A 220 11.04 7.36 -12.64
C GLN A 220 10.64 6.32 -11.59
N LYS A 221 10.01 5.22 -12.05
CA LYS A 221 10.34 3.91 -11.46
C LYS A 221 11.82 3.96 -11.26
N SER A 222 12.30 3.82 -10.02
CA SER A 222 13.73 3.71 -9.70
C SER A 222 14.36 3.06 -10.90
N ALA A 223 15.07 3.85 -11.72
CA ALA A 223 15.74 3.28 -12.86
C ALA A 223 16.61 2.25 -12.17
N GLY A 224 16.27 0.96 -12.30
CA GLY A 224 17.05 -0.11 -11.70
C GLY A 224 18.49 0.27 -12.00
N LEU A 225 19.28 0.43 -10.91
CA LEU A 225 20.64 0.97 -10.90
C LEU A 225 21.17 1.09 -12.32
N ARG A 226 21.17 2.32 -12.87
CA ARG A 226 21.50 2.62 -14.27
C ARG A 226 22.45 1.57 -14.83
N HIS A 227 22.12 0.99 -15.99
CA HIS A 227 23.00 0.13 -16.80
C HIS A 227 24.33 0.84 -17.12
N GLN A 228 25.17 1.02 -16.10
CA GLN A 228 26.49 1.61 -16.18
C GLN A 228 27.38 0.52 -16.74
N LEU A 229 28.18 0.83 -17.76
CA LEU A 229 29.16 -0.13 -18.26
C LEU A 229 30.36 -0.17 -17.33
N ALA A 230 30.93 -1.35 -17.13
CA ALA A 230 32.20 -1.51 -16.42
C ALA A 230 33.32 -0.85 -17.22
N GLU A 231 34.13 -0.03 -16.57
CA GLU A 231 35.28 0.62 -17.19
C GLU A 231 36.32 -0.43 -17.62
N PRO A 232 36.68 -0.54 -18.92
CA PRO A 232 37.57 -1.60 -19.41
C PRO A 232 38.97 -1.61 -18.76
N THR A 233 39.41 -0.48 -18.21
CA THR A 233 40.73 -0.31 -17.58
C THR A 233 40.69 -0.49 -16.06
N ASP A 234 39.50 -0.50 -15.43
CA ASP A 234 39.37 -0.66 -13.98
C ASP A 234 39.11 -2.13 -13.63
N ARG A 235 40.18 -2.84 -13.25
CA ARG A 235 40.11 -4.26 -12.84
C ARG A 235 39.22 -4.51 -11.62
N ASN A 236 38.89 -3.47 -10.87
CA ASN A 236 38.01 -3.56 -9.70
C ASN A 236 36.54 -3.65 -10.08
N GLN A 237 36.19 -3.34 -11.34
CA GLN A 237 34.82 -3.38 -11.83
C GLN A 237 34.54 -4.70 -12.54
N ILE A 238 33.50 -5.40 -12.08
CA ILE A 238 33.07 -6.67 -12.67
C ILE A 238 31.96 -6.35 -13.66
N GLY A 239 32.27 -6.44 -14.94
CA GLY A 239 31.30 -6.32 -16.02
C GLY A 239 30.61 -7.64 -16.35
N ALA A 240 29.41 -7.56 -16.93
CA ALA A 240 28.70 -8.70 -17.48
C ALA A 240 29.42 -9.25 -18.72
N PRO A 241 29.77 -10.55 -18.76
CA PRO A 241 30.45 -11.14 -19.91
C PRO A 241 29.53 -11.26 -21.14
N MET A 242 28.22 -11.28 -20.94
CA MET A 242 27.21 -11.40 -21.98
C MET A 242 25.90 -10.73 -21.54
N ALA A 243 25.04 -10.41 -22.51
CA ALA A 243 23.68 -9.98 -22.21
C ALA A 243 22.82 -11.16 -21.75
N GLY A 244 21.95 -10.95 -20.78
CA GLY A 244 21.15 -12.03 -20.19
C GLY A 244 20.33 -11.57 -18.98
N LYS A 245 19.99 -12.51 -18.11
CA LYS A 245 19.25 -12.27 -16.87
C LYS A 245 20.05 -12.78 -15.66
N ILE A 246 20.15 -12.02 -14.59
CA ILE A 246 20.73 -12.50 -13.33
C ILE A 246 19.77 -13.52 -12.70
N VAL A 247 20.18 -14.77 -12.60
CA VAL A 247 19.42 -15.84 -11.92
C VAL A 247 19.60 -15.73 -10.42
N SER A 248 20.84 -15.52 -9.97
CA SER A 248 21.16 -15.38 -8.55
C SER A 248 22.41 -14.53 -8.32
N VAL A 249 22.46 -13.93 -7.13
CA VAL A 249 23.62 -13.20 -6.61
C VAL A 249 24.15 -14.00 -5.41
N ALA A 250 25.37 -14.51 -5.50
CA ALA A 250 25.95 -15.43 -4.52
C ALA A 250 26.66 -14.72 -3.35
N VAL A 251 26.79 -13.39 -3.43
CA VAL A 251 27.55 -12.56 -2.49
C VAL A 251 26.76 -11.35 -2.00
N LYS A 252 27.21 -10.72 -0.91
CA LYS A 252 26.65 -9.47 -0.38
C LYS A 252 27.70 -8.35 -0.39
N SER A 253 27.25 -7.09 -0.46
CA SER A 253 28.13 -5.94 -0.21
C SER A 253 28.75 -6.05 1.19
N GLY A 254 30.06 -5.83 1.28
CA GLY A 254 30.89 -6.00 2.47
C GLY A 254 31.48 -7.40 2.67
N GLN A 255 31.13 -8.38 1.83
CA GLN A 255 31.63 -9.75 1.94
C GLN A 255 33.04 -9.88 1.36
N GLU A 256 33.92 -10.60 2.06
CA GLU A 256 35.22 -11.05 1.53
C GLU A 256 35.03 -12.27 0.62
N VAL A 257 35.72 -12.25 -0.52
CA VAL A 257 35.71 -13.32 -1.53
C VAL A 257 37.14 -13.71 -1.88
N ALA A 258 37.36 -14.99 -2.14
CA ALA A 258 38.60 -15.51 -2.68
C ALA A 258 38.60 -15.44 -4.21
N GLN A 259 39.79 -15.50 -4.82
CA GLN A 259 39.90 -15.64 -6.27
C GLN A 259 39.20 -16.93 -6.72
N GLY A 260 38.31 -16.83 -7.71
CA GLY A 260 37.53 -17.95 -8.24
C GLY A 260 36.16 -18.16 -7.59
N ASP A 261 35.85 -17.45 -6.50
CA ASP A 261 34.53 -17.54 -5.87
C ASP A 261 33.42 -17.09 -6.82
N ALA A 262 32.28 -17.78 -6.79
CA ALA A 262 31.11 -17.42 -7.58
C ALA A 262 30.49 -16.13 -7.05
N LEU A 263 30.27 -15.15 -7.94
CA LEU A 263 29.63 -13.87 -7.61
C LEU A 263 28.19 -13.81 -8.11
N PHE A 264 27.96 -14.22 -9.36
CA PHE A 264 26.67 -14.13 -10.05
C PHE A 264 26.43 -15.34 -10.94
N VAL A 265 25.17 -15.72 -11.12
CA VAL A 265 24.73 -16.66 -12.16
C VAL A 265 23.89 -15.90 -13.17
N ILE A 266 24.29 -15.94 -14.45
CA ILE A 266 23.63 -15.27 -15.57
C ILE A 266 23.01 -16.33 -16.48
N GLU A 267 21.73 -16.19 -16.81
CA GLU A 267 21.04 -16.98 -17.83
C GLU A 267 20.98 -16.19 -19.13
N ALA A 268 21.48 -16.79 -20.21
CA ALA A 268 21.32 -16.30 -21.57
C ALA A 268 21.00 -17.48 -22.49
N MET A 269 19.94 -17.36 -23.31
CA MET A 269 19.54 -18.39 -24.29
C MET A 269 19.43 -19.81 -23.68
N LYS A 270 18.86 -19.93 -22.47
CA LYS A 270 18.72 -21.18 -21.69
C LYS A 270 20.04 -21.80 -21.21
N MET A 271 21.15 -21.07 -21.28
CA MET A 271 22.42 -21.46 -20.71
C MET A 271 22.75 -20.59 -19.50
N GLU A 272 23.16 -21.22 -18.41
CA GLU A 272 23.64 -20.54 -17.21
C GLU A 272 25.17 -20.40 -17.26
N THR A 273 25.66 -19.20 -16.97
CA THR A 273 27.08 -18.88 -16.86
C THR A 273 27.35 -18.26 -15.50
N THR A 274 28.33 -18.79 -14.77
CA THR A 274 28.75 -18.23 -13.48
C THR A 274 29.86 -17.21 -13.68
N VAL A 275 29.71 -16.02 -13.09
CA VAL A 275 30.75 -14.99 -13.04
C VAL A 275 31.53 -15.16 -11.76
N HIS A 276 32.85 -15.31 -11.88
CA HIS A 276 33.76 -15.57 -10.77
C HIS A 276 34.56 -14.32 -10.37
N ALA A 277 35.01 -14.27 -9.11
CA ALA A 277 35.89 -13.22 -8.61
C ALA A 277 37.28 -13.33 -9.27
N PRO A 278 37.78 -12.26 -9.91
CA PRO A 278 39.08 -12.29 -10.60
C PRO A 278 40.28 -12.31 -9.64
N PHE A 279 40.09 -11.90 -8.39
CA PHE A 279 41.10 -11.88 -7.33
C PHE A 279 40.43 -11.88 -5.95
N ALA A 280 41.21 -12.14 -4.90
CA ALA A 280 40.74 -12.06 -3.52
C ALA A 280 40.54 -10.60 -3.07
N GLY A 281 39.41 -10.31 -2.42
CA GLY A 281 39.08 -8.95 -2.00
C GLY A 281 37.72 -8.82 -1.35
N THR A 282 37.29 -7.59 -1.09
CA THR A 282 35.98 -7.28 -0.50
C THR A 282 35.05 -6.70 -1.55
N VAL A 283 33.82 -7.22 -1.62
CA VAL A 283 32.77 -6.67 -2.48
C VAL A 283 32.31 -5.34 -1.89
N THR A 284 32.68 -4.22 -2.50
CA THR A 284 32.30 -2.89 -1.98
C THR A 284 30.85 -2.54 -2.32
N HIS A 285 30.43 -2.82 -3.55
CA HIS A 285 29.11 -2.48 -4.06
C HIS A 285 28.60 -3.55 -5.03
N LEU A 286 27.30 -3.82 -4.97
CA LEU A 286 26.53 -4.60 -5.94
C LEU A 286 25.60 -3.65 -6.69
N TYR A 287 25.61 -3.72 -8.01
CA TYR A 287 24.85 -2.83 -8.89
C TYR A 287 23.63 -3.53 -9.52
N VAL A 288 23.47 -4.84 -9.27
CA VAL A 288 22.38 -5.65 -9.81
C VAL A 288 21.76 -6.54 -8.74
N GLU A 289 20.53 -6.95 -8.98
CA GLU A 289 19.74 -7.84 -8.11
C GLU A 289 19.22 -9.06 -8.91
N ALA A 290 18.85 -10.14 -8.20
CA ALA A 290 18.32 -11.34 -8.84
C ALA A 290 17.04 -11.02 -9.62
N GLY A 291 16.97 -11.49 -10.86
CA GLY A 291 15.90 -11.19 -11.81
C GLY A 291 16.17 -10.03 -12.76
N ALA A 292 17.24 -9.24 -12.54
CA ALA A 292 17.59 -8.11 -13.39
C ALA A 292 18.02 -8.57 -14.80
N LEU A 293 17.61 -7.83 -15.83
CA LEU A 293 18.10 -7.98 -17.20
C LEU A 293 19.36 -7.13 -17.38
N ILE A 294 20.41 -7.72 -17.94
CA ILE A 294 21.72 -7.08 -18.12
C ILE A 294 22.15 -7.11 -19.59
N LYS A 295 22.92 -6.10 -20.00
CA LYS A 295 23.61 -6.06 -21.30
C LYS A 295 25.07 -6.50 -21.14
N SER A 296 25.71 -6.83 -22.27
CA SER A 296 27.15 -7.07 -22.27
C SER A 296 27.90 -5.85 -21.75
N GLN A 297 28.94 -6.09 -20.95
CA GLN A 297 29.79 -5.10 -20.28
C GLN A 297 29.12 -4.28 -19.18
N GLU A 298 27.88 -4.56 -18.81
CA GLU A 298 27.22 -3.85 -17.73
C GLU A 298 27.85 -4.15 -16.36
N LEU A 299 28.04 -3.12 -15.54
CA LEU A 299 28.68 -3.19 -14.23
C LEU A 299 27.78 -3.96 -13.25
N LEU A 300 28.31 -5.08 -12.75
CA LEU A 300 27.62 -5.96 -11.80
C LEU A 300 28.06 -5.70 -10.35
N ALA A 301 29.37 -5.56 -10.13
CA ALA A 301 29.97 -5.35 -8.81
C ALA A 301 31.25 -4.54 -8.88
N LYS A 302 31.67 -3.98 -7.73
CA LYS A 302 33.00 -3.42 -7.53
C LYS A 302 33.72 -4.14 -6.39
N LEU A 303 34.88 -4.73 -6.65
CA LEU A 303 35.73 -5.37 -5.66
C LEU A 303 36.89 -4.46 -5.27
N GLN A 304 37.25 -4.47 -3.99
CA GLN A 304 38.49 -3.86 -3.51
C GLN A 304 39.48 -4.99 -3.20
N PRO A 305 40.71 -4.97 -3.76
CA PRO A 305 41.72 -5.97 -3.45
C PRO A 305 41.99 -6.04 -1.94
N GLY A 306 42.07 -7.25 -1.40
CA GLY A 306 42.47 -7.46 -0.01
C GLY A 306 43.92 -7.02 0.19
N VAL A 307 44.19 -6.29 1.28
CA VAL A 307 45.57 -5.87 1.61
C VAL A 307 46.37 -7.13 1.92
N THR A 308 47.30 -7.49 1.04
CA THR A 308 48.32 -8.50 1.34
C THR A 308 49.15 -7.96 2.50
N LYS A 309 48.98 -8.51 3.71
CA LYS A 309 50.01 -8.38 4.74
C LYS A 309 51.27 -9.04 4.18
N GLN A 310 52.26 -8.22 3.82
CA GLN A 310 53.63 -8.66 3.63
C GLN A 310 54.19 -9.16 4.96
#